data_AF-A0A952GQF3-F1
#
_entry.id   AF-A0A952GQF3-F1
#
_cell.length_a   1.000
_cell.length_b   1.000
_cell.length_c   1.000
_cell.angle_alpha   90.00
_cell.angle_beta   90.00
_cell.angle_gamma   90.00
#
_symmetry.space_group_name_H-M   'P 1'
#
loop_
_entity.id
_entity.type
_entity.pdbx_description
1 polymer ?
#
loop_
_entity_poly.entity_id
_entity_poly.type
_entity_poly.pdbx_seq_one_letter_code
_entity_poly.pdbx_strand_id
1 'polypeptide(L)'
;ARYEKEADRIDKQYQRGLMTGEERRGELIEIWTKATNEVAKEMELNFPKDNPVWMMVHSGARGNMMQVRQIAGMRGLVANPKGEIIPRPIKTNFREGLTVLEYFISTHGARKGLADTALRTADSGYLTRRLVDVSQDVIIREEDCGTERGVVMAIGTANAEGVVTKAANVETSVYARTLAADVEKGGKVVLEAGADLGDVNIQSLIEAGVTEVKVRCVLTCDSKVGTCAACYGRSLATGKAVDVGEACGIIAAQSIGEPGTQLTMRTFHTGGVAGDDITQGLPRVVELFEARTPKGVAPISEVEGRIRIDDTDKTRKVVVVPDDGSEEIAYPVSKR
;
A
#
# COMPACT_ATOMS: atom_id res chain seq x y z
N ALA A 1 25.30 26.63 -0.60
CA ALA A 1 26.50 26.93 0.23
C ALA A 1 26.90 25.79 1.19
N ARG A 2 26.12 25.45 2.23
CA ARG A 2 26.53 24.41 3.21
C ARG A 2 26.66 23.01 2.57
N TYR A 3 25.60 22.52 1.96
CA TYR A 3 25.57 21.18 1.34
C TYR A 3 26.52 21.01 0.15
N GLU A 4 26.88 22.11 -0.54
CA GLU A 4 27.89 22.07 -1.60
C GLU A 4 29.28 21.76 -1.04
N LYS A 5 29.64 22.33 0.12
CA LYS A 5 30.92 22.02 0.77
C LYS A 5 31.00 20.56 1.21
N GLU A 6 29.87 19.99 1.65
CA GLU A 6 29.77 18.58 2.02
C GLU A 6 29.89 17.67 0.78
N ALA A 7 29.21 18.02 -0.33
CA ALA A 7 29.34 17.32 -1.61
C ALA A 7 30.77 17.37 -2.17
N ASP A 8 31.43 18.53 -2.12
CA ASP A 8 32.83 18.71 -2.55
C ASP A 8 33.81 17.87 -1.71
N ARG A 9 33.49 17.64 -0.43
CA ARG A 9 34.30 16.78 0.44
C ARG A 9 34.23 15.32 -0.02
N ILE A 10 33.04 14.83 -0.38
CA ILE A 10 32.85 13.48 -0.92
C ILE A 10 33.59 13.35 -2.25
N ASP A 11 33.47 14.34 -3.14
CA ASP A 11 34.17 14.33 -4.43
C ASP A 11 35.70 14.27 -4.23
N LYS A 12 36.25 14.94 -3.21
CA LYS A 12 37.67 14.84 -2.85
C LYS A 12 38.05 13.46 -2.30
N GLN A 13 37.20 12.84 -1.49
CA GLN A 13 37.44 11.48 -0.98
C GLN A 13 37.45 10.45 -2.10
N TYR A 14 36.53 10.58 -3.06
CA TYR A 14 36.51 9.78 -4.27
C TYR A 14 37.77 9.97 -5.12
N GLN A 15 38.21 11.21 -5.34
CA GLN A 15 39.47 11.49 -6.07
C GLN A 15 40.71 10.93 -5.37
N ARG A 16 40.68 10.78 -4.04
CA ARG A 16 41.75 10.16 -3.25
C ARG A 16 41.69 8.63 -3.24
N GLY A 17 40.71 8.02 -3.89
CA GLY A 17 40.53 6.56 -3.94
C GLY A 17 40.01 5.95 -2.63
N LEU A 18 39.47 6.76 -1.72
CA LEU A 18 38.94 6.29 -0.42
C LEU A 18 37.51 5.75 -0.50
N MET A 19 36.84 5.93 -1.65
CA MET A 19 35.45 5.55 -1.87
C MET A 19 35.24 5.02 -3.28
N THR A 20 34.28 4.10 -3.43
CA THR A 20 33.83 3.61 -4.72
C THR A 20 32.84 4.59 -5.39
N GLY A 21 32.60 4.38 -6.69
CA GLY A 21 31.66 5.22 -7.44
C GLY A 21 30.19 5.05 -7.03
N GLU A 22 29.83 3.87 -6.49
CA GLU A 22 28.49 3.60 -5.98
C GLU A 22 28.26 4.26 -4.62
N GLU A 23 29.21 4.12 -3.69
CA GLU A 23 29.17 4.78 -2.38
C GLU A 23 29.09 6.30 -2.53
N ARG A 24 29.93 6.88 -3.41
CA ARG A 24 29.87 8.31 -3.74
C ARG A 24 28.46 8.73 -4.18
N ARG A 25 27.83 7.95 -5.05
CA ARG A 25 26.50 8.28 -5.57
C ARG A 25 25.46 8.22 -4.47
N GLY A 26 25.48 7.17 -3.64
CA GLY A 26 24.59 7.01 -2.49
C GLY A 26 24.67 8.18 -1.51
N GLU A 27 25.88 8.54 -1.08
CA GLU A 27 26.07 9.64 -0.14
C GLU A 27 25.64 11.00 -0.72
N LEU A 28 25.95 11.27 -2.00
CA LEU A 28 25.51 12.50 -2.66
C LEU A 28 23.98 12.59 -2.73
N ILE A 29 23.30 11.48 -3.05
CA ILE A 29 21.83 11.43 -3.07
C ILE A 29 21.26 11.75 -1.68
N GLU A 30 21.85 11.18 -0.62
CA GLU A 30 21.40 11.42 0.75
C GLU A 30 21.55 12.90 1.16
N ILE A 31 22.71 13.51 0.87
CA ILE A 31 22.97 14.92 1.14
C ILE A 31 21.95 15.82 0.45
N TRP A 32 21.71 15.60 -0.84
CA TRP A 32 20.78 16.44 -1.59
C TRP A 32 19.32 16.19 -1.23
N THR A 33 18.98 14.98 -0.78
CA THR A 33 17.67 14.67 -0.21
C THR A 33 17.44 15.46 1.09
N LYS A 34 18.43 15.46 1.99
CA LYS A 34 18.41 16.28 3.22
C LYS A 34 18.24 17.77 2.90
N ALA A 35 19.04 18.28 1.96
CA ALA A 35 18.95 19.68 1.53
C ALA A 35 17.55 20.04 1.00
N THR A 36 16.97 19.17 0.16
CA THR A 36 15.65 19.40 -0.42
C THR A 36 14.54 19.41 0.66
N ASN A 37 14.66 18.57 1.68
CA ASN A 37 13.70 18.52 2.79
C ASN A 37 13.83 19.74 3.72
N GLU A 38 15.05 20.21 3.98
CA GLU A 38 15.27 21.45 4.75
C GLU A 38 14.66 22.66 4.04
N VAL A 39 14.93 22.80 2.74
CA VAL A 39 14.32 23.87 1.91
C VAL A 39 12.79 23.77 1.89
N ALA A 40 12.23 22.56 1.84
CA ALA A 40 10.78 22.37 1.87
C ALA A 40 10.16 22.88 3.17
N LYS A 41 10.78 22.55 4.31
CA LYS A 41 10.30 22.94 5.64
C LYS A 41 10.38 24.45 5.84
N GLU A 42 11.51 25.06 5.48
CA GLU A 42 11.69 26.51 5.58
C GLU A 42 10.73 27.26 4.64
N MET A 43 10.49 26.74 3.43
CA MET A 43 9.51 27.32 2.52
C MET A 43 8.11 27.28 3.13
N GLU A 44 7.69 26.16 3.72
CA GLU A 44 6.37 26.01 4.33
C GLU A 44 6.17 26.95 5.53
N LEU A 45 7.19 27.11 6.38
CA LEU A 45 7.15 28.03 7.52
C LEU A 45 7.03 29.50 7.10
N ASN A 46 7.68 29.87 6.00
CA ASN A 46 7.67 31.23 5.48
C ASN A 46 6.47 31.53 4.56
N PHE A 47 5.62 30.56 4.30
CA PHE A 47 4.47 30.73 3.41
C PHE A 47 3.26 31.28 4.18
N PRO A 48 2.79 32.52 3.88
CA PRO A 48 1.67 33.10 4.60
C PRO A 48 0.37 32.32 4.39
N LYS A 49 -0.46 32.20 5.43
CA LYS A 49 -1.73 31.44 5.37
C LYS A 49 -2.81 32.10 4.51
N ASP A 50 -2.71 33.41 4.32
CA ASP A 50 -3.55 34.22 3.43
C ASP A 50 -3.12 34.13 1.96
N ASN A 51 -1.98 33.47 1.66
CA ASN A 51 -1.55 33.27 0.30
C ASN A 51 -2.51 32.31 -0.44
N PRO A 52 -3.03 32.68 -1.62
CA PRO A 52 -3.96 31.83 -2.38
C PRO A 52 -3.39 30.44 -2.71
N VAL A 53 -2.09 30.33 -2.98
CA VAL A 53 -1.42 29.04 -3.26
C VAL A 53 -1.44 28.15 -2.02
N TRP A 54 -1.24 28.73 -0.84
CA TRP A 54 -1.30 28.00 0.42
C TRP A 54 -2.72 27.51 0.70
N MET A 55 -3.71 28.40 0.53
CA MET A 55 -5.12 28.10 0.74
C MET A 55 -5.61 26.98 -0.20
N MET A 56 -5.24 27.00 -1.48
CA MET A 56 -5.61 25.96 -2.44
C MET A 56 -5.07 24.58 -2.07
N VAL A 57 -3.84 24.52 -1.58
CA VAL A 57 -3.19 23.26 -1.19
C VAL A 57 -3.74 22.74 0.15
N HIS A 58 -3.86 23.60 1.16
CA HIS A 58 -4.32 23.20 2.49
C HIS A 58 -5.82 22.92 2.58
N SER A 59 -6.63 23.55 1.73
CA SER A 59 -8.06 23.23 1.63
C SER A 59 -8.33 21.86 0.97
N GLY A 60 -7.31 21.23 0.39
CA GLY A 60 -7.47 20.00 -0.40
C GLY A 60 -8.10 20.24 -1.77
N ALA A 61 -8.31 21.48 -2.19
CA ALA A 61 -8.94 21.80 -3.47
C ALA A 61 -8.08 21.36 -4.66
N ARG A 62 -6.79 21.72 -4.66
CA ARG A 62 -5.85 21.28 -5.70
C ARG A 62 -4.39 21.50 -5.29
N GLY A 63 -3.58 20.51 -5.62
CA GLY A 63 -2.12 20.58 -5.52
C GLY A 63 -1.56 19.96 -4.24
N ASN A 64 -0.24 19.89 -4.16
CA ASN A 64 0.50 19.35 -3.04
C ASN A 64 1.66 20.31 -2.68
N MET A 65 2.03 20.40 -1.40
CA MET A 65 3.19 21.15 -0.94
C MET A 65 4.49 20.76 -1.67
N MET A 66 4.61 19.48 -2.08
CA MET A 66 5.71 19.01 -2.92
C MET A 66 5.78 19.68 -4.29
N GLN A 67 4.65 20.10 -4.86
CA GLN A 67 4.59 20.87 -6.12
C GLN A 67 4.94 22.34 -5.88
N VAL A 68 4.43 22.92 -4.79
CA VAL A 68 4.79 24.29 -4.38
C VAL A 68 6.31 24.42 -4.17
N ARG A 69 6.94 23.41 -3.57
CA ARG A 69 8.40 23.32 -3.43
C ARG A 69 9.14 23.43 -4.75
N GLN A 70 8.63 22.84 -5.82
CA GLN A 70 9.29 22.92 -7.13
C GLN A 70 9.15 24.31 -7.77
N ILE A 71 8.11 25.05 -7.40
CA ILE A 71 7.86 26.41 -7.90
C ILE A 71 8.70 27.44 -7.16
N ALA A 72 8.75 27.35 -5.82
CA ALA A 72 9.31 28.41 -4.97
C ALA A 72 10.56 28.01 -4.16
N GLY A 73 10.86 26.72 -4.03
CA GLY A 73 12.01 26.21 -3.27
C GLY A 73 13.13 25.75 -4.20
N MET A 74 13.13 24.46 -4.50
CA MET A 74 14.06 23.85 -5.44
C MET A 74 13.42 22.64 -6.12
N ARG A 75 13.83 22.33 -7.36
CA ARG A 75 13.34 21.15 -8.08
C ARG A 75 13.88 19.85 -7.49
N GLY A 76 15.14 19.85 -7.04
CA GLY A 76 15.80 18.71 -6.39
C GLY A 76 16.45 17.72 -7.36
N LEU A 77 16.57 16.46 -6.93
CA LEU A 77 17.16 15.38 -7.72
C LEU A 77 16.20 14.92 -8.84
N VAL A 78 16.77 14.51 -9.96
CA VAL A 78 16.04 13.98 -11.12
C VAL A 78 16.61 12.64 -11.55
N ALA A 79 15.78 11.78 -12.13
CA ALA A 79 16.19 10.48 -12.65
C ALA A 79 16.62 10.57 -14.12
N ASN A 80 17.62 9.75 -14.48
CA ASN A 80 18.01 9.52 -15.86
C ASN A 80 17.00 8.57 -16.57
N PRO A 81 17.11 8.35 -17.89
CA PRO A 81 16.22 7.41 -18.61
C PRO A 81 16.26 5.97 -18.08
N LYS A 82 17.39 5.54 -17.50
CA LYS A 82 17.52 4.23 -16.87
C LYS A 82 16.78 4.13 -15.53
N GLY A 83 16.37 5.26 -14.94
CA GLY A 83 15.71 5.33 -13.64
C GLY A 83 16.66 5.58 -12.47
N GLU A 84 17.96 5.72 -12.73
CA GLU A 84 18.93 6.06 -11.68
C GLU A 84 18.88 7.56 -11.39
N ILE A 85 19.05 7.91 -10.12
CA ILE A 85 19.09 9.31 -9.70
C ILE A 85 20.41 9.95 -10.14
N ILE A 86 20.33 11.11 -10.80
CA ILE A 86 21.50 11.91 -11.17
C ILE A 86 22.01 12.59 -9.89
N PRO A 87 23.28 12.36 -9.47
CA PRO A 87 23.81 12.88 -8.20
C PRO A 87 24.02 14.40 -8.19
N ARG A 88 23.76 15.08 -9.30
CA ARG A 88 23.76 16.55 -9.43
C ARG A 88 22.31 17.04 -9.44
N PRO A 89 21.85 17.75 -8.39
CA PRO A 89 20.48 18.24 -8.31
C PRO A 89 20.29 19.47 -9.20
N ILE A 90 19.02 19.77 -9.47
CA ILE A 90 18.58 21.07 -9.97
C ILE A 90 18.36 21.98 -8.76
N LYS A 91 19.16 23.04 -8.67
CA LYS A 91 19.14 23.96 -7.52
C LYS A 91 18.10 25.05 -7.69
N THR A 92 17.88 25.48 -8.93
CA THR A 92 16.89 26.47 -9.31
C THR A 92 15.47 25.92 -9.17
N ASN A 93 14.52 26.84 -9.07
CA ASN A 93 13.08 26.55 -9.10
C ASN A 93 12.43 27.16 -10.35
N PHE A 94 11.17 26.81 -10.60
CA PHE A 94 10.47 27.30 -11.80
C PHE A 94 10.22 28.82 -11.79
N ARG A 95 10.24 29.47 -10.61
CA ARG A 95 10.13 30.93 -10.51
C ARG A 95 11.42 31.65 -10.90
N GLU A 96 12.57 31.12 -10.49
CA GLU A 96 13.91 31.65 -10.81
C GLU A 96 14.31 31.37 -12.26
N GLY A 97 13.83 30.26 -12.81
CA GLY A 97 14.16 29.81 -14.15
C GLY A 97 15.31 28.81 -14.15
N LEU A 98 15.13 27.74 -14.92
CA LEU A 98 16.11 26.66 -15.06
C LEU A 98 17.21 27.06 -16.05
N THR A 99 18.45 26.67 -15.74
CA THR A 99 19.53 26.75 -16.74
C THR A 99 19.30 25.75 -17.88
N VAL A 100 19.99 25.94 -19.02
CA VAL A 100 19.87 25.05 -20.19
C VAL A 100 20.14 23.58 -19.83
N LEU A 101 21.19 23.33 -19.02
CA LEU A 101 21.53 21.98 -18.58
C LEU A 101 20.49 21.41 -17.61
N GLU A 102 20.02 22.21 -16.64
CA GLU A 102 18.98 21.78 -15.69
C GLU A 102 17.67 21.46 -16.40
N TYR A 103 17.29 22.28 -17.37
CA TYR A 103 16.11 22.03 -18.20
C TYR A 103 16.28 20.75 -19.01
N PHE A 104 17.42 20.56 -19.69
CA PHE A 104 17.70 19.36 -20.47
C PHE A 104 17.62 18.08 -19.62
N ILE A 105 18.24 18.05 -18.44
CA ILE A 105 18.19 16.86 -17.58
C ILE A 105 16.76 16.60 -17.06
N SER A 106 15.96 17.65 -16.79
CA SER A 106 14.58 17.50 -16.34
C SER A 106 13.66 16.82 -17.36
N THR A 107 13.97 16.94 -18.66
CA THR A 107 13.14 16.37 -19.74
C THR A 107 13.15 14.84 -19.77
N HIS A 108 14.23 14.20 -19.31
CA HIS A 108 14.36 12.74 -19.35
C HIS A 108 13.28 12.05 -18.51
N GLY A 109 13.10 12.51 -17.27
CA GLY A 109 12.08 12.00 -16.36
C GLY A 109 10.65 12.30 -16.87
N ALA A 110 10.42 13.50 -17.41
CA ALA A 110 9.11 13.89 -17.93
C ALA A 110 8.68 13.03 -19.14
N ARG A 111 9.57 12.81 -20.11
CA ARG A 111 9.26 11.99 -21.29
C ARG A 111 9.05 10.52 -20.91
N LYS A 112 9.89 9.97 -20.03
CA LYS A 112 9.73 8.60 -19.52
C LYS A 112 8.38 8.45 -18.82
N GLY A 113 8.00 9.41 -17.98
CA GLY A 113 6.70 9.41 -17.31
C GLY A 113 5.52 9.35 -18.29
N LEU A 114 5.54 10.14 -19.36
CA LEU A 114 4.46 10.10 -20.36
C LEU A 114 4.36 8.73 -21.06
N ALA A 115 5.50 8.15 -21.44
CA ALA A 115 5.54 6.82 -22.04
C ALA A 115 5.06 5.72 -21.07
N ASP A 116 5.55 5.74 -19.84
CA ASP A 116 5.17 4.79 -18.80
C ASP A 116 3.67 4.90 -18.46
N THR A 117 3.09 6.11 -18.49
CA THR A 117 1.63 6.31 -18.32
C THR A 117 0.84 5.54 -19.37
N ALA A 118 1.22 5.69 -20.64
CA ALA A 118 0.52 5.06 -21.76
C ALA A 118 0.67 3.53 -21.72
N LEU A 119 1.89 3.03 -21.50
CA LEU A 119 2.16 1.59 -21.42
C LEU A 119 1.39 0.93 -20.27
N ARG A 120 1.44 1.54 -19.09
CA ARG A 120 0.83 0.95 -17.89
C ARG A 120 -0.70 1.04 -17.87
N THR A 121 -1.28 1.98 -18.60
CA THR A 121 -2.74 2.02 -18.82
C THR A 121 -3.21 0.75 -19.53
N ALA A 122 -2.44 0.27 -20.51
CA ALA A 122 -2.75 -0.98 -21.20
C ALA A 122 -2.67 -2.20 -20.26
N ASP A 123 -1.65 -2.27 -19.40
CA ASP A 123 -1.51 -3.35 -18.41
C ASP A 123 -2.68 -3.37 -17.41
N SER A 124 -3.10 -2.20 -16.92
CA SER A 124 -4.26 -2.08 -16.04
C SER A 124 -5.56 -2.51 -16.74
N GLY A 125 -5.74 -2.10 -18.00
CA GLY A 125 -6.88 -2.51 -18.81
C GLY A 125 -6.90 -4.03 -19.07
N TYR A 126 -5.74 -4.63 -19.30
CA TYR A 126 -5.59 -6.07 -19.46
C TYR A 126 -5.94 -6.84 -18.18
N LEU A 127 -5.45 -6.39 -17.01
CA LEU A 127 -5.83 -6.97 -15.73
C LEU A 127 -7.35 -6.86 -15.51
N THR A 128 -7.92 -5.68 -15.74
CA THR A 128 -9.36 -5.44 -15.58
C THR A 128 -10.17 -6.38 -16.47
N ARG A 129 -9.79 -6.55 -17.74
CA ARG A 129 -10.44 -7.50 -18.65
C ARG A 129 -10.40 -8.92 -18.13
N ARG A 130 -9.26 -9.38 -17.60
CA ARG A 130 -9.12 -10.73 -17.02
C ARG A 130 -9.95 -10.92 -15.76
N LEU A 131 -10.00 -9.90 -14.90
CA LEU A 131 -10.85 -9.92 -13.71
C LEU A 131 -12.33 -9.99 -14.08
N VAL A 132 -12.77 -9.27 -15.12
CA VAL A 132 -14.15 -9.36 -15.61
C VAL A 132 -14.42 -10.76 -16.18
N ASP A 133 -13.53 -11.30 -17.00
CA ASP A 133 -13.70 -12.62 -17.62
C ASP A 133 -13.85 -13.76 -16.58
N VAL A 134 -13.06 -13.74 -15.51
CA VAL A 134 -13.15 -14.75 -14.43
C VAL A 134 -14.37 -14.58 -13.52
N SER A 135 -14.92 -13.36 -13.42
CA SER A 135 -15.96 -13.01 -12.44
C SER A 135 -17.33 -12.68 -13.04
N GLN A 136 -17.48 -12.68 -14.36
CA GLN A 136 -18.72 -12.27 -15.04
C GLN A 136 -19.95 -13.11 -14.65
N ASP A 137 -19.74 -14.38 -14.27
CA ASP A 137 -20.81 -15.29 -13.85
C ASP A 137 -21.08 -15.26 -12.34
N VAL A 138 -20.33 -14.46 -11.57
CA VAL A 138 -20.53 -14.26 -10.14
C VAL A 138 -21.63 -13.22 -9.93
N ILE A 139 -22.85 -13.72 -9.76
CA ILE A 139 -24.04 -12.92 -9.47
C ILE A 139 -24.72 -13.40 -8.19
N ILE A 140 -25.53 -12.54 -7.57
CA ILE A 140 -26.36 -12.95 -6.43
C ILE A 140 -27.52 -13.81 -6.92
N ARG A 141 -27.64 -15.06 -6.45
CA ARG A 141 -28.67 -16.02 -6.91
C ARG A 141 -29.78 -16.32 -5.91
N GLU A 142 -29.51 -16.13 -4.63
CA GLU A 142 -30.44 -16.43 -3.54
C GLU A 142 -30.21 -15.45 -2.38
N GLU A 143 -31.18 -15.34 -1.47
CA GLU A 143 -31.07 -14.44 -0.32
C GLU A 143 -30.13 -15.00 0.75
N ASP A 144 -30.26 -16.29 1.09
CA ASP A 144 -29.45 -16.96 2.10
C ASP A 144 -29.14 -18.41 1.69
N CYS A 145 -27.88 -18.82 1.86
CA CYS A 145 -27.43 -20.20 1.63
C CYS A 145 -27.52 -21.09 2.89
N GLY A 146 -27.94 -20.54 4.04
CA GLY A 146 -28.11 -21.26 5.31
C GLY A 146 -26.81 -21.66 6.02
N THR A 147 -25.67 -21.08 5.64
CA THR A 147 -24.38 -21.43 6.26
C THR A 147 -24.17 -20.65 7.56
N GLU A 148 -23.74 -21.35 8.61
CA GLU A 148 -23.28 -20.75 9.87
C GLU A 148 -21.76 -20.50 9.88
N ARG A 149 -21.09 -20.86 8.76
CA ARG A 149 -19.67 -20.60 8.58
C ARG A 149 -19.44 -19.12 8.39
N GLY A 150 -18.32 -18.66 8.93
CA GLY A 150 -17.90 -17.26 8.83
C GLY A 150 -16.44 -17.14 9.19
N VAL A 151 -15.88 -15.96 8.93
CA VAL A 151 -14.51 -15.64 9.24
C VAL A 151 -14.48 -14.71 10.44
N VAL A 152 -13.58 -14.97 11.38
CA VAL A 152 -13.36 -14.10 12.54
C VAL A 152 -12.54 -12.90 12.07
N MET A 153 -13.07 -11.70 12.30
CA MET A 153 -12.44 -10.44 11.94
C MET A 153 -12.29 -9.57 13.18
N ALA A 154 -11.13 -8.94 13.32
CA ALA A 154 -10.87 -7.98 14.38
C ALA A 154 -11.61 -6.66 14.10
N ILE A 155 -12.34 -6.16 15.09
CA ILE A 155 -13.01 -4.85 15.07
C ILE A 155 -12.33 -3.81 15.94
N GLY A 156 -11.56 -4.26 16.94
CA GLY A 156 -10.88 -3.35 17.83
C GLY A 156 -9.72 -4.01 18.55
N THR A 157 -8.77 -3.17 18.95
CA THR A 157 -7.64 -3.58 19.77
C THR A 157 -7.83 -3.00 21.16
N ALA A 158 -7.73 -3.85 22.18
CA ALA A 158 -7.75 -3.41 23.57
C ALA A 158 -6.39 -2.80 23.94
N ASN A 159 -6.40 -1.58 24.45
CA ASN A 159 -5.20 -0.97 25.03
C ASN A 159 -4.94 -1.56 26.43
N ALA A 160 -3.76 -1.28 26.99
CA ALA A 160 -3.37 -1.73 28.35
C ALA A 160 -4.34 -1.29 29.46
N GLU A 161 -5.14 -0.25 29.20
CA GLU A 161 -6.16 0.31 30.10
C GLU A 161 -7.56 -0.30 29.91
N GLY A 162 -7.71 -1.29 29.01
CA GLY A 162 -8.98 -1.99 28.74
C GLY A 162 -9.95 -1.24 27.82
N VAL A 163 -9.60 -0.04 27.35
CA VAL A 163 -10.36 0.70 26.33
C VAL A 163 -10.11 0.08 24.96
N VAL A 164 -11.18 -0.29 24.26
CA VAL A 164 -11.11 -0.84 22.91
C VAL A 164 -11.13 0.31 21.90
N THR A 165 -10.11 0.36 21.04
CA THR A 165 -10.04 1.31 19.93
C THR A 165 -10.32 0.60 18.61
N LYS A 166 -11.04 1.26 17.69
CA LYS A 166 -11.35 0.74 16.35
C LYS A 166 -10.07 0.30 15.63
N ALA A 167 -10.07 -0.91 15.08
CA ALA A 167 -8.94 -1.38 14.29
C ALA A 167 -8.83 -0.60 12.96
N ALA A 168 -7.60 -0.45 12.44
CA ALA A 168 -7.32 0.45 11.31
C ALA A 168 -7.94 0.03 9.97
N ASN A 169 -8.37 -1.23 9.85
CA ASN A 169 -8.89 -1.82 8.61
C ASN A 169 -10.40 -2.10 8.66
N VAL A 170 -11.10 -1.73 9.73
CA VAL A 170 -12.51 -2.06 9.97
C VAL A 170 -13.43 -1.59 8.86
N GLU A 171 -13.14 -0.44 8.25
CA GLU A 171 -13.86 0.14 7.12
C GLU A 171 -13.86 -0.75 5.88
N THR A 172 -12.89 -1.66 5.76
CA THR A 172 -12.74 -2.56 4.59
C THR A 172 -12.96 -4.02 4.92
N SER A 173 -12.65 -4.45 6.15
CA SER A 173 -12.78 -5.85 6.57
C SER A 173 -14.18 -6.19 7.10
N VAL A 174 -14.78 -5.31 7.91
CA VAL A 174 -15.99 -5.60 8.69
C VAL A 174 -17.18 -4.73 8.28
N TYR A 175 -16.95 -3.47 7.92
CA TYR A 175 -18.01 -2.60 7.45
C TYR A 175 -18.73 -3.19 6.23
N ALA A 176 -20.05 -3.01 6.16
CA ALA A 176 -20.94 -3.54 5.12
C ALA A 176 -21.05 -5.09 5.08
N ARG A 177 -20.57 -5.79 6.12
CA ARG A 177 -20.75 -7.24 6.29
C ARG A 177 -21.95 -7.57 7.18
N THR A 178 -22.38 -8.81 7.13
CA THR A 178 -23.41 -9.38 8.01
C THR A 178 -22.78 -10.27 9.07
N LEU A 179 -23.34 -10.27 10.28
CA LEU A 179 -22.91 -11.15 11.35
C LEU A 179 -23.30 -12.60 11.07
N ALA A 180 -22.39 -13.54 11.34
CA ALA A 180 -22.64 -14.98 11.23
C ALA A 180 -23.15 -15.59 12.54
N ALA A 181 -22.89 -14.94 13.67
CA ALA A 181 -23.30 -15.39 15.00
C ALA A 181 -23.64 -14.19 15.89
N ASP A 182 -24.46 -14.42 16.90
CA ASP A 182 -24.79 -13.44 17.92
C ASP A 182 -23.52 -12.97 18.64
N VAL A 183 -23.43 -11.67 18.88
CA VAL A 183 -22.31 -11.09 19.64
C VAL A 183 -22.79 -10.79 21.05
N GLU A 184 -22.29 -11.58 21.99
CA GLU A 184 -22.62 -11.45 23.41
C GLU A 184 -21.47 -10.83 24.21
N LYS A 185 -21.79 -9.90 25.11
CA LYS A 185 -20.86 -9.41 26.13
C LYS A 185 -21.54 -9.38 27.49
N GLY A 186 -20.94 -10.04 28.48
CA GLY A 186 -21.46 -10.06 29.85
C GLY A 186 -22.83 -10.74 29.99
N GLY A 187 -23.14 -11.71 29.13
CA GLY A 187 -24.41 -12.45 29.14
C GLY A 187 -25.59 -11.71 28.51
N LYS A 188 -25.34 -10.59 27.82
CA LYS A 188 -26.34 -9.86 27.02
C LYS A 188 -25.93 -9.88 25.55
N VAL A 189 -26.88 -10.23 24.68
CA VAL A 189 -26.74 -10.09 23.22
C VAL A 189 -26.67 -8.60 22.90
N VAL A 190 -25.54 -8.16 22.35
CA VAL A 190 -25.31 -6.78 21.91
C VAL A 190 -25.87 -6.59 20.49
N LEU A 191 -25.65 -7.60 19.62
CA LEU A 191 -26.12 -7.63 18.24
C LEU A 191 -26.45 -9.08 17.85
N GLU A 192 -27.58 -9.24 17.18
CA GLU A 192 -28.08 -10.52 16.68
C GLU A 192 -27.39 -10.92 15.36
N ALA A 193 -27.35 -12.22 15.09
CA ALA A 193 -26.88 -12.81 13.84
C ALA A 193 -27.71 -12.28 12.66
N GLY A 194 -27.06 -12.12 11.50
CA GLY A 194 -27.67 -11.54 10.31
C GLY A 194 -27.76 -10.01 10.32
N ALA A 195 -27.45 -9.34 11.43
CA ALA A 195 -27.39 -7.89 11.46
C ALA A 195 -26.27 -7.35 10.54
N ASP A 196 -26.59 -6.27 9.86
CA ASP A 196 -25.70 -5.58 8.92
C ASP A 196 -24.81 -4.56 9.66
N LEU A 197 -23.51 -4.63 9.44
CA LEU A 197 -22.49 -3.87 10.17
C LEU A 197 -22.22 -2.52 9.50
N GLY A 198 -22.99 -1.51 9.92
CA GLY A 198 -22.72 -0.10 9.66
C GLY A 198 -21.98 0.60 10.79
N ASP A 199 -21.73 1.90 10.65
CA ASP A 199 -20.99 2.70 11.65
C ASP A 199 -21.62 2.64 13.05
N VAL A 200 -22.95 2.71 13.13
CA VAL A 200 -23.68 2.68 14.42
C VAL A 200 -23.49 1.35 15.15
N ASN A 201 -23.61 0.23 14.43
CA ASN A 201 -23.48 -1.11 15.00
C ASN A 201 -22.02 -1.40 15.38
N ILE A 202 -21.06 -0.98 14.55
CA ILE A 202 -19.64 -1.11 14.85
C ILE A 202 -19.26 -0.29 16.09
N GLN A 203 -19.71 0.96 16.18
CA GLN A 203 -19.48 1.81 17.34
C GLN A 203 -20.07 1.19 18.61
N SER A 204 -21.29 0.67 18.55
CA SER A 204 -21.94 -0.03 19.66
C SER A 204 -21.14 -1.26 20.13
N LEU A 205 -20.55 -2.02 19.20
CA LEU A 205 -19.70 -3.17 19.52
C LEU A 205 -18.40 -2.76 20.21
N ILE A 206 -17.79 -1.66 19.75
CA ILE A 206 -16.55 -1.12 20.34
C ILE A 206 -16.82 -0.59 21.75
N GLU A 207 -17.92 0.13 21.95
CA GLU A 207 -18.34 0.62 23.28
C GLU A 207 -18.68 -0.53 24.24
N ALA A 208 -19.22 -1.63 23.73
CA ALA A 208 -19.40 -2.86 24.49
C ALA A 208 -18.08 -3.60 24.78
N GLY A 209 -16.94 -3.14 24.25
CA GLY A 209 -15.63 -3.75 24.46
C GLY A 209 -15.45 -5.09 23.74
N VAL A 210 -16.08 -5.26 22.57
CA VAL A 210 -15.87 -6.43 21.69
C VAL A 210 -14.66 -6.18 20.80
N THR A 211 -13.74 -7.15 20.74
CA THR A 211 -12.50 -7.06 19.95
C THR A 211 -12.59 -7.78 18.61
N GLU A 212 -13.38 -8.84 18.53
CA GLU A 212 -13.50 -9.70 17.35
C GLU A 212 -14.96 -10.09 17.12
N VAL A 213 -15.33 -10.25 15.85
CA VAL A 213 -16.67 -10.70 15.45
C VAL A 213 -16.57 -11.73 14.34
N LYS A 214 -17.53 -12.67 14.32
CA LYS A 214 -17.65 -13.65 13.24
C LYS A 214 -18.59 -13.11 12.17
N VAL A 215 -18.06 -12.82 10.98
CA VAL A 215 -18.84 -12.28 9.85
C VAL A 215 -19.05 -13.33 8.78
N ARG A 216 -20.18 -13.24 8.07
CA ARG A 216 -20.39 -14.02 6.85
C ARG A 216 -19.53 -13.46 5.74
N CYS A 217 -19.05 -14.32 4.86
CA CYS A 217 -18.29 -13.91 3.70
C CYS A 217 -18.54 -14.83 2.50
N VAL A 218 -18.25 -14.32 1.31
CA VAL A 218 -18.38 -15.07 0.05
C VAL A 218 -17.46 -16.30 -0.01
N LEU A 219 -16.35 -16.32 0.75
CA LEU A 219 -15.42 -17.45 0.79
C LEU A 219 -16.02 -18.68 1.50
N THR A 220 -16.99 -18.47 2.40
CA THR A 220 -17.64 -19.54 3.15
C THR A 220 -19.08 -19.78 2.71
N CYS A 221 -19.53 -19.15 1.62
CA CYS A 221 -20.87 -19.31 1.08
C CYS A 221 -21.06 -20.71 0.49
N ASP A 222 -22.19 -21.35 0.80
CA ASP A 222 -22.53 -22.70 0.34
C ASP A 222 -23.52 -22.68 -0.85
N SER A 223 -23.68 -21.53 -1.49
CA SER A 223 -24.50 -21.40 -2.70
C SER A 223 -23.93 -22.22 -3.86
N LYS A 224 -24.79 -22.92 -4.60
CA LYS A 224 -24.34 -23.81 -5.70
C LYS A 224 -23.83 -23.05 -6.91
N VAL A 225 -24.40 -21.88 -7.19
CA VAL A 225 -24.06 -21.05 -8.35
C VAL A 225 -24.06 -19.60 -7.88
N GLY A 226 -22.97 -18.89 -8.12
CA GLY A 226 -22.84 -17.50 -7.68
C GLY A 226 -22.67 -17.40 -6.16
N THR A 227 -23.35 -16.43 -5.54
CA THR A 227 -23.30 -16.20 -4.09
C THR A 227 -24.68 -15.81 -3.56
N CYS A 228 -24.89 -15.96 -2.25
CA CYS A 228 -26.11 -15.47 -1.60
C CYS A 228 -25.96 -14.02 -1.12
N ALA A 229 -27.09 -13.31 -1.01
CA ALA A 229 -27.11 -11.92 -0.57
C ALA A 229 -26.57 -11.76 0.85
N ALA A 230 -26.94 -12.68 1.75
CA ALA A 230 -26.51 -12.65 3.14
C ALA A 230 -24.99 -12.83 3.31
N CYS A 231 -24.32 -13.66 2.50
CA CYS A 231 -22.85 -13.81 2.57
C CYS A 231 -22.09 -12.67 1.85
N TYR A 232 -22.72 -12.02 0.87
CA TYR A 232 -22.14 -10.84 0.24
C TYR A 232 -22.19 -9.63 1.18
N GLY A 233 -23.37 -9.36 1.74
CA GLY A 233 -23.65 -8.26 2.65
C GLY A 233 -24.37 -7.10 1.96
N ARG A 234 -23.91 -5.88 2.24
CA ARG A 234 -24.53 -4.64 1.76
C ARG A 234 -23.94 -4.21 0.41
N SER A 235 -24.79 -3.78 -0.52
CA SER A 235 -24.33 -3.08 -1.73
C SER A 235 -23.86 -1.68 -1.37
N LEU A 236 -22.59 -1.38 -1.66
CA LEU A 236 -21.97 -0.10 -1.33
C LEU A 236 -22.56 1.06 -2.13
N ALA A 237 -23.23 0.79 -3.26
CA ALA A 237 -23.89 1.80 -4.08
C ALA A 237 -25.24 2.23 -3.50
N THR A 238 -26.05 1.28 -3.00
CA THR A 238 -27.40 1.56 -2.49
C THR A 238 -27.42 1.77 -0.97
N GLY A 239 -26.39 1.30 -0.26
CA GLY A 239 -26.34 1.32 1.20
C GLY A 239 -27.29 0.31 1.87
N LYS A 240 -27.90 -0.60 1.11
CA LYS A 240 -28.82 -1.64 1.58
C LYS A 240 -28.29 -3.04 1.28
N ALA A 241 -28.93 -4.07 1.82
CA ALA A 241 -28.64 -5.45 1.44
C ALA A 241 -28.66 -5.60 -0.09
N VAL A 242 -27.73 -6.38 -0.63
CA VAL A 242 -27.60 -6.59 -2.07
C VAL A 242 -28.84 -7.30 -2.64
N ASP A 243 -29.28 -6.90 -3.82
CA ASP A 243 -30.46 -7.49 -4.47
C ASP A 243 -30.10 -8.78 -5.22
N VAL A 244 -31.06 -9.70 -5.31
CA VAL A 244 -30.91 -10.91 -6.13
C VAL A 244 -30.83 -10.52 -7.61
N GLY A 245 -29.80 -11.02 -8.30
CA GLY A 245 -29.50 -10.70 -9.70
C GLY A 245 -28.40 -9.65 -9.89
N GLU A 246 -27.89 -9.02 -8.82
CA GLU A 246 -26.80 -8.04 -8.93
C GLU A 246 -25.48 -8.72 -9.39
N ALA A 247 -24.83 -8.12 -10.38
CA ALA A 247 -23.59 -8.62 -10.97
C ALA A 247 -22.36 -8.21 -10.15
N CYS A 248 -22.28 -8.73 -8.93
CA CYS A 248 -21.24 -8.37 -7.96
C CYS A 248 -19.82 -8.70 -8.43
N GLY A 249 -19.63 -9.72 -9.27
CA GLY A 249 -18.34 -10.03 -9.87
C GLY A 249 -17.79 -8.91 -10.77
N ILE A 250 -18.62 -8.39 -11.68
CA ILE A 250 -18.23 -7.28 -12.57
C ILE A 250 -17.90 -6.02 -11.76
N ILE A 251 -18.73 -5.72 -10.75
CA ILE A 251 -18.51 -4.58 -9.85
C ILE A 251 -17.17 -4.72 -9.12
N ALA A 252 -16.87 -5.91 -8.59
CA ALA A 252 -15.59 -6.18 -7.93
C ALA A 252 -14.41 -6.04 -8.89
N ALA A 253 -14.51 -6.59 -10.11
CA ALA A 253 -13.47 -6.50 -11.13
C ALA A 253 -13.17 -5.06 -11.53
N GLN A 254 -14.19 -4.23 -11.73
CA GLN A 254 -14.03 -2.80 -12.03
C GLN A 254 -13.43 -2.03 -10.85
N SER A 255 -13.90 -2.29 -9.63
CA SER A 255 -13.43 -1.64 -8.42
C SER A 255 -11.95 -1.93 -8.12
N ILE A 256 -11.45 -3.10 -8.52
CA ILE A 256 -10.02 -3.46 -8.44
C ILE A 256 -9.24 -2.92 -9.64
N GLY A 257 -9.83 -2.98 -10.83
CA GLY A 257 -9.19 -2.64 -12.10
C GLY A 257 -8.97 -1.14 -12.31
N GLU A 258 -9.95 -0.30 -11.97
CA GLU A 258 -9.88 1.16 -12.11
C GLU A 258 -8.68 1.77 -11.38
N PRO A 259 -8.47 1.51 -10.07
CA PRO A 259 -7.30 2.02 -9.35
C PRO A 259 -5.99 1.37 -9.81
N GLY A 260 -6.03 0.32 -10.63
CA GLY A 260 -4.82 -0.24 -11.27
C GLY A 260 -4.05 0.80 -12.08
N THR A 261 -4.75 1.76 -12.71
CA THR A 261 -4.13 2.91 -13.38
C THR A 261 -3.42 3.83 -12.39
N GLN A 262 -3.93 3.95 -11.16
CA GLN A 262 -3.30 4.74 -10.11
C GLN A 262 -2.14 4.00 -9.43
N LEU A 263 -2.24 2.70 -9.22
CA LEU A 263 -1.15 1.87 -8.70
C LEU A 263 0.05 1.86 -9.65
N THR A 264 -0.23 1.99 -10.94
CA THR A 264 0.80 2.19 -11.97
C THR A 264 1.28 3.63 -12.09
N MET A 265 0.46 4.62 -11.73
CA MET A 265 0.82 6.04 -11.72
C MET A 265 1.36 6.59 -10.39
N ARG A 266 1.29 5.87 -9.26
CA ARG A 266 1.88 6.34 -7.99
C ARG A 266 3.40 6.31 -7.98
N THR A 267 4.02 5.61 -8.92
CA THR A 267 5.46 5.67 -9.19
C THR A 267 5.92 7.06 -9.67
N PHE A 268 4.99 7.96 -10.01
CA PHE A 268 5.27 9.33 -10.46
C PHE A 268 5.63 10.29 -9.31
N HIS A 269 5.18 10.01 -8.08
CA HIS A 269 5.47 10.87 -6.93
C HIS A 269 6.70 10.43 -6.13
N THR A 270 7.04 9.15 -6.21
CA THR A 270 8.28 8.57 -5.65
C THR A 270 9.42 8.42 -6.66
N GLY A 271 9.19 8.77 -7.94
CA GLY A 271 10.18 8.76 -9.02
C GLY A 271 11.33 9.76 -8.81
N GLY A 272 12.14 9.50 -7.79
CA GLY A 272 13.27 10.33 -7.36
C GLY A 272 13.70 10.13 -5.89
N VAL A 273 12.96 9.36 -5.07
CA VAL A 273 13.36 9.06 -3.69
C VAL A 273 13.63 7.57 -3.59
N ALA A 274 14.87 7.21 -3.23
CA ALA A 274 15.28 5.83 -3.02
C ALA A 274 14.40 5.18 -1.94
N GLY A 275 13.59 4.23 -2.36
CA GLY A 275 12.85 3.32 -1.49
C GLY A 275 13.07 1.90 -2.00
N ASP A 276 13.17 0.95 -1.09
CA ASP A 276 13.52 -0.45 -1.35
C ASP A 276 12.75 -1.05 -2.53
N ASP A 277 13.49 -1.83 -3.33
CA ASP A 277 13.06 -2.67 -4.44
C ASP A 277 12.14 -3.80 -3.95
N ILE A 278 10.97 -3.42 -3.46
CA ILE A 278 9.83 -4.29 -3.26
C ILE A 278 8.89 -3.95 -4.40
N THR A 279 8.40 -4.97 -5.09
CA THR A 279 7.41 -4.92 -6.16
C THR A 279 6.10 -4.28 -5.70
N GLN A 280 6.07 -2.97 -5.42
CA GLN A 280 4.92 -2.26 -4.87
C GLN A 280 4.14 -1.62 -6.02
N GLY A 281 3.10 -2.31 -6.48
CA GLY A 281 2.21 -1.80 -7.50
C GLY A 281 1.51 -2.91 -8.27
N LEU A 282 1.11 -2.61 -9.50
CA LEU A 282 0.40 -3.54 -10.38
C LEU A 282 1.10 -4.90 -10.58
N PRO A 283 2.44 -5.00 -10.72
CA PRO A 283 3.09 -6.30 -10.90
C PRO A 283 2.81 -7.28 -9.76
N ARG A 284 2.73 -6.81 -8.51
CA ARG A 284 2.42 -7.66 -7.36
C ARG A 284 0.95 -8.06 -7.33
N VAL A 285 0.05 -7.17 -7.73
CA VAL A 285 -1.38 -7.51 -7.88
C VAL A 285 -1.55 -8.61 -8.93
N VAL A 286 -0.90 -8.48 -10.09
CA VAL A 286 -0.91 -9.49 -11.15
C VAL A 286 -0.32 -10.82 -10.66
N GLU A 287 0.81 -10.78 -9.96
CA GLU A 287 1.46 -11.96 -9.39
C GLU A 287 0.53 -12.74 -8.44
N LEU A 288 -0.23 -12.03 -7.60
CA LEU A 288 -1.19 -12.61 -6.66
C LEU A 288 -2.41 -13.22 -7.38
N PHE A 289 -3.02 -12.51 -8.33
CA PHE A 289 -4.19 -13.01 -9.07
C PHE A 289 -3.86 -14.17 -10.01
N GLU A 290 -2.61 -14.26 -10.47
CA GLU A 290 -2.14 -15.37 -11.30
C GLU A 290 -1.49 -16.52 -10.51
N ALA A 291 -1.46 -16.42 -9.17
CA ALA A 291 -0.82 -17.39 -8.29
C ALA A 291 0.62 -17.74 -8.72
N ARG A 292 1.39 -16.73 -9.17
CA ARG A 292 2.79 -16.91 -9.57
C ARG A 292 3.70 -16.96 -8.35
N THR A 293 4.83 -17.67 -8.46
CA THR A 293 5.86 -17.68 -7.42
C THR A 293 6.45 -16.27 -7.24
N PRO A 294 6.45 -15.72 -6.01
CA PRO A 294 6.99 -14.39 -5.76
C PRO A 294 8.48 -14.29 -6.05
N LYS A 295 8.94 -13.13 -6.53
CA LYS A 295 10.39 -12.90 -6.74
C LYS A 295 11.18 -12.93 -5.43
N GLY A 296 10.58 -12.44 -4.34
CA GLY A 296 11.14 -12.51 -2.99
C GLY A 296 10.46 -13.60 -2.17
N VAL A 297 10.67 -14.86 -2.54
CA VAL A 297 10.09 -16.00 -1.79
C VAL A 297 10.60 -15.98 -0.35
N ALA A 298 9.67 -15.95 0.60
CA ALA A 298 9.96 -16.19 2.01
C ALA A 298 9.49 -17.62 2.35
N PRO A 299 10.37 -18.46 2.92
CA PRO A 299 9.95 -19.79 3.35
C PRO A 299 8.95 -19.67 4.52
N ILE A 300 7.94 -20.53 4.50
CA ILE A 300 6.98 -20.71 5.59
C ILE A 300 7.26 -22.06 6.26
N SER A 301 6.98 -22.16 7.56
CA SER A 301 7.10 -23.44 8.24
C SER A 301 5.88 -24.32 7.95
N GLU A 302 6.13 -25.60 7.69
CA GLU A 302 5.07 -26.60 7.47
C GLU A 302 4.56 -27.21 8.78
N VAL A 303 5.29 -26.99 9.88
CA VAL A 303 5.03 -27.62 11.18
C VAL A 303 5.12 -26.59 12.30
N GLU A 304 4.31 -26.78 13.34
CA GLU A 304 4.44 -26.00 14.57
C GLU A 304 5.64 -26.50 15.37
N GLY A 305 6.36 -25.57 16.00
CA GLY A 305 7.54 -25.93 16.78
C GLY A 305 8.36 -24.75 17.23
N ARG A 306 9.55 -25.05 17.74
CA ARG A 306 10.50 -24.07 18.24
C ARG A 306 11.56 -23.76 17.19
N ILE A 307 11.88 -22.48 17.05
CA ILE A 307 12.94 -22.03 16.15
C ILE A 307 14.31 -22.14 16.82
N ARG A 308 15.28 -22.67 16.10
CA ARG A 308 16.71 -22.56 16.40
C ARG A 308 17.39 -21.86 15.23
N ILE A 309 18.11 -20.79 15.51
CA ILE A 309 18.80 -20.00 14.49
C ILE A 309 20.26 -20.42 14.51
N ASP A 310 20.69 -21.13 13.47
CA ASP A 310 22.07 -21.50 13.26
C ASP A 310 22.70 -20.47 12.32
N ASP A 311 23.41 -19.51 12.91
CA ASP A 311 24.08 -18.43 12.19
C ASP A 311 25.55 -18.75 11.97
N THR A 312 25.97 -18.89 10.71
CA THR A 312 27.37 -19.09 10.30
C THR A 312 27.83 -17.91 9.46
N ASP A 313 29.13 -17.66 9.37
CA ASP A 313 29.69 -16.51 8.63
C ASP A 313 29.17 -16.38 7.19
N LYS A 314 28.81 -17.50 6.53
CA LYS A 314 28.35 -17.53 5.14
C LYS A 314 26.85 -17.74 4.95
N THR A 315 26.15 -18.33 5.93
CA THR A 315 24.72 -18.68 5.78
C THR A 315 23.99 -18.55 7.10
N ARG A 316 22.77 -18.00 7.06
CA ARG A 316 21.83 -18.06 8.18
C ARG A 316 20.84 -19.18 7.91
N LYS A 317 20.75 -20.16 8.80
CA LYS A 317 19.76 -21.23 8.71
C LYS A 317 18.78 -21.07 9.85
N VAL A 318 17.49 -21.20 9.54
CA VAL A 318 16.42 -21.28 10.53
C VAL A 318 16.00 -22.73 10.58
N VAL A 319 16.28 -23.40 11.70
CA VAL A 319 15.87 -24.78 11.96
C VAL A 319 14.61 -24.75 12.79
N VAL A 320 13.58 -25.45 12.36
CA VAL A 320 12.35 -25.66 13.12
C VAL A 320 12.44 -27.02 13.77
N VAL A 321 12.37 -27.04 15.10
CA VAL A 321 12.29 -28.24 15.94
C VAL A 321 10.82 -28.49 16.21
N PRO A 322 10.19 -29.50 15.59
CA PRO A 322 8.77 -29.77 15.73
C PRO A 322 8.42 -30.17 17.17
N ASP A 323 7.27 -29.74 17.67
CA ASP A 323 6.82 -30.08 19.03
C ASP A 323 6.32 -31.53 19.14
N ASP A 324 6.03 -32.19 18.02
CA ASP A 324 5.53 -33.58 17.93
C ASP A 324 6.66 -34.63 17.94
N GLY A 325 7.93 -34.20 17.98
CA GLY A 325 9.09 -35.08 17.98
C GLY A 325 9.50 -35.61 16.61
N SER A 326 8.94 -35.08 15.52
CA SER A 326 9.39 -35.36 14.16
C SER A 326 10.77 -34.74 13.85
N GLU A 327 11.34 -35.08 12.69
CA GLU A 327 12.69 -34.63 12.31
C GLU A 327 12.80 -33.11 12.15
N GLU A 328 13.95 -32.55 12.56
CA GLU A 328 14.21 -31.11 12.43
C GLU A 328 14.24 -30.66 10.96
N ILE A 329 13.51 -29.58 10.64
CA ILE A 329 13.42 -29.04 9.28
C ILE A 329 14.25 -27.76 9.19
N ALA A 330 15.21 -27.71 8.26
CA ALA A 330 16.09 -26.57 8.08
C ALA A 330 15.73 -25.72 6.85
N TYR A 331 15.47 -24.43 7.07
CA TYR A 331 15.20 -23.45 6.03
C TYR A 331 16.42 -22.54 5.83
N PRO A 332 17.02 -22.49 4.63
CA PRO A 332 18.08 -21.53 4.33
C PRO A 332 17.48 -20.13 4.19
N VAL A 333 18.02 -19.16 4.93
CA VAL A 333 17.58 -17.76 4.86
C VAL A 333 18.75 -16.89 4.43
N SER A 334 18.50 -16.02 3.44
CA SER A 334 19.52 -15.07 2.97
C SER A 334 19.84 -14.05 4.08
N LYS A 335 21.14 -13.80 4.32
CA LYS A 335 21.60 -12.61 5.05
C LYS A 335 21.43 -11.43 4.10
N ARG A 336 20.26 -10.80 4.11
CA ARG A 336 20.13 -9.41 3.64
C ARG A 336 20.62 -8.47 4.72
#